data_AF-A0A1V2KCU5-F1
#
_entry.id   AF-A0A1V2KCU5-F1
#
_cell.length_a   1.000
_cell.length_b   1.000
_cell.length_c   1.000
_cell.angle_alpha   90.00
_cell.angle_beta   90.00
_cell.angle_gamma   90.00
#
_symmetry.space_group_name_H-M   'P 1'
#
loop_
_entity.id
_entity.type
_entity.pdbx_description
1 polymer ?
#
loop_
_entity_poly.entity_id
_entity_poly.type
_entity_poly.pdbx_seq_one_letter_code
_entity_poly.pdbx_strand_id
1 'polypeptide(L)'
;MSDVSPYRPGLILSLWLCLGMPLMAAPLDEALKPLPAVPALDPAKVELGRQLFNEPRLSVNNTLSCASCHRLESGGADNKPFSIGFDGKPVDTNTPSVFNASLNFKQFWNGRVDTLEAQVAHVVISPVEMGSDWNTVVHNLSALPAYQAAFKQAYPDGLTAANVQNALATYERTLLTPHSRFDQYLLGDTEILTIQEKYGYQRFKDYGCIACHQGVNIGGNMFQKFGVMGDYFKARGNPVESDLGRYLLTQDEEDRHVFKVPSLRNVAVTAPYFHDASAKTLEEAVDVMFRYQLGRNPSQEDKDLIVLFLRTLTGEWAGKPL
;
A
#
# COMPACT_ATOMS: atom_id res chain seq x y z
N MET A 1 -56.44 51.26 56.32
CA MET A 1 -57.50 50.32 55.95
C MET A 1 -57.24 49.89 54.52
N SER A 2 -57.33 48.58 54.27
CA SER A 2 -57.33 47.86 52.97
C SER A 2 -56.08 48.03 52.09
N ASP A 3 -55.52 47.01 51.45
CA ASP A 3 -55.68 45.56 51.50
C ASP A 3 -54.49 45.00 50.71
N VAL A 4 -53.98 43.83 51.10
CA VAL A 4 -52.80 43.20 50.48
C VAL A 4 -53.25 42.33 49.30
N SER A 5 -52.62 42.47 48.13
CA SER A 5 -52.68 41.46 47.06
C SER A 5 -51.28 41.23 46.47
N PRO A 6 -50.81 39.96 46.36
CA PRO A 6 -49.45 39.66 45.92
C PRO A 6 -49.42 39.32 44.43
N TYR A 7 -48.71 40.13 43.63
CA TYR A 7 -48.34 39.77 42.26
C TYR A 7 -46.93 39.17 42.24
N ARG A 8 -46.82 37.87 41.94
CA ARG A 8 -45.56 37.18 41.63
C ARG A 8 -45.34 37.23 40.12
N PRO A 9 -44.26 37.84 39.60
CA PRO A 9 -43.84 37.60 38.22
C PRO A 9 -43.08 36.27 38.15
N GLY A 10 -43.60 35.33 37.37
CA GLY A 10 -42.93 34.08 37.04
C GLY A 10 -41.73 34.34 36.13
N LEU A 11 -40.55 33.88 36.55
CA LEU A 11 -39.33 33.89 35.74
C LEU A 11 -39.40 32.73 34.75
N ILE A 12 -39.70 33.00 33.48
CA ILE A 12 -39.61 31.99 32.42
C ILE A 12 -38.13 31.86 32.05
N LEU A 13 -37.47 30.84 32.60
CA LEU A 13 -36.11 30.46 32.22
C LEU A 13 -36.18 29.69 30.90
N SER A 14 -35.89 30.36 29.79
CA SER A 14 -35.77 29.73 28.48
C SER A 14 -34.47 28.90 28.46
N LEU A 15 -34.56 27.59 28.67
CA LEU A 15 -33.43 26.69 28.44
C LEU A 15 -33.15 26.66 26.94
N TRP A 16 -32.13 27.40 26.51
CA TRP A 16 -31.52 27.20 25.20
C TRP A 16 -30.77 25.87 25.25
N LEU A 17 -31.37 24.83 24.68
CA LEU A 17 -30.66 23.60 24.35
C LEU A 17 -29.60 23.96 23.28
N CYS A 18 -28.39 24.28 23.72
CA CYS A 18 -27.22 24.23 22.86
C CYS A 18 -27.02 22.75 22.50
N LEU A 19 -27.57 22.32 21.37
CA LEU A 19 -27.12 21.11 20.69
C LEU A 19 -25.65 21.32 20.34
N GLY A 20 -24.76 20.90 21.24
CA GLY A 20 -23.33 20.87 20.99
C GLY A 20 -23.08 19.97 19.80
N MET A 21 -22.72 20.56 18.66
CA MET A 21 -22.12 19.79 17.58
C MET A 21 -20.87 19.10 18.15
N PRO A 22 -20.65 17.79 17.90
CA PRO A 22 -19.44 17.14 18.36
C PRO A 22 -18.25 17.88 17.76
N LEU A 23 -17.36 18.36 18.64
CA LEU A 23 -16.13 19.03 18.26
C LEU A 23 -15.24 17.99 17.58
N MET A 24 -15.34 17.87 16.26
CA MET A 24 -14.42 17.05 15.49
C MET A 24 -13.04 17.71 15.57
N ALA A 25 -12.07 17.00 16.14
CA ALA A 25 -10.69 17.48 16.24
C ALA A 25 -10.16 17.80 14.83
N ALA A 26 -9.44 18.92 14.71
CA ALA A 26 -8.85 19.29 13.43
C ALA A 26 -7.71 18.31 13.07
N PRO A 27 -7.54 17.94 11.79
CA PRO A 27 -6.43 17.10 11.35
C PRO A 27 -5.07 17.69 11.73
N LEU A 28 -4.10 16.83 12.06
CA LEU A 28 -2.73 17.27 12.36
C LEU A 28 -1.97 17.65 11.08
N ASP A 29 -1.22 18.76 11.11
CA ASP A 29 -0.34 19.13 10.00
C ASP A 29 1.03 18.45 10.13
N GLU A 30 1.13 17.25 9.57
CA GLU A 30 2.32 16.38 9.66
C GLU A 30 2.87 16.02 8.27
N ALA A 31 4.12 15.55 8.21
CA ALA A 31 4.75 15.08 6.96
C ALA A 31 4.09 13.81 6.40
N LEU A 32 3.50 13.00 7.29
CA LEU A 32 2.71 11.83 6.94
C LEU A 32 1.24 12.25 6.92
N LYS A 33 0.49 11.78 5.92
CA LYS A 33 -0.92 12.16 5.73
C LYS A 33 -1.81 10.92 5.85
N PRO A 34 -3.05 11.05 6.40
CA PRO A 34 -3.96 9.93 6.50
C PRO A 34 -4.35 9.43 5.11
N LEU A 35 -4.72 8.15 4.98
CA LEU A 35 -5.27 7.64 3.72
C LEU A 35 -6.53 8.42 3.30
N PRO A 36 -6.75 8.61 1.98
CA PRO A 36 -8.00 9.15 1.50
C PRO A 36 -9.10 8.08 1.65
N ALA A 37 -10.35 8.51 1.51
CA ALA A 37 -11.46 7.56 1.36
C ALA A 37 -11.26 6.69 0.11
N VAL A 38 -11.75 5.45 0.18
CA VAL A 38 -11.83 4.57 -1.00
C VAL A 38 -12.64 5.29 -2.09
N PRO A 39 -12.10 5.41 -3.32
CA PRO A 39 -12.80 6.12 -4.39
C PRO A 39 -14.12 5.42 -4.75
N ALA A 40 -15.16 6.22 -5.01
CA ALA A 40 -16.39 5.71 -5.61
C ALA A 40 -16.13 5.35 -7.08
N LEU A 41 -16.18 4.05 -7.40
CA LEU A 41 -15.93 3.51 -8.74
C LEU A 41 -17.17 2.75 -9.23
N ASP A 42 -17.24 2.50 -10.54
CA ASP A 42 -18.32 1.72 -11.14
C ASP A 42 -18.36 0.31 -10.53
N PRO A 43 -19.45 -0.08 -9.82
CA PRO A 43 -19.53 -1.38 -9.15
C PRO A 43 -19.41 -2.57 -10.11
N ALA A 44 -19.87 -2.44 -11.35
CA ALA A 44 -19.77 -3.53 -12.33
C ALA A 44 -18.32 -3.77 -12.74
N LYS A 45 -17.53 -2.70 -12.89
CA LYS A 45 -16.09 -2.81 -13.20
C LYS A 45 -15.29 -3.31 -12.01
N VAL A 46 -15.63 -2.87 -10.80
CA VAL A 46 -14.99 -3.34 -9.56
C VAL A 46 -15.20 -4.84 -9.38
N GLU A 47 -16.43 -5.33 -9.52
CA GLU A 47 -16.72 -6.76 -9.39
C GLU A 47 -16.06 -7.58 -10.48
N LEU A 48 -16.08 -7.10 -11.73
CA LEU A 48 -15.36 -7.74 -12.83
C LEU A 48 -13.84 -7.81 -12.57
N GLY A 49 -13.25 -6.72 -12.10
CA GLY A 49 -11.84 -6.68 -11.69
C GLY A 49 -11.52 -7.64 -10.55
N ARG A 50 -12.42 -7.75 -9.55
CA ARG A 50 -12.29 -8.70 -8.44
C ARG A 50 -12.28 -10.15 -8.93
N GLN A 51 -13.15 -10.49 -9.89
CA GLN A 51 -13.16 -11.82 -10.51
C GLN A 51 -11.86 -12.09 -11.26
N LEU A 52 -11.42 -11.14 -12.09
CA LEU A 52 -10.18 -11.24 -12.87
C LEU A 52 -8.94 -11.36 -11.98
N PHE A 53 -8.92 -10.67 -10.83
CA PHE A 53 -7.81 -10.75 -9.86
C PHE A 53 -7.59 -12.19 -9.35
N ASN A 54 -8.65 -13.01 -9.37
CA ASN A 54 -8.64 -14.42 -8.97
C ASN A 54 -8.73 -15.38 -10.17
N GLU A 55 -8.62 -14.89 -11.41
CA GLU A 55 -8.81 -15.70 -12.62
C GLU A 55 -7.48 -16.32 -13.07
N PRO A 56 -7.31 -17.65 -12.96
CA PRO A 56 -6.06 -18.28 -13.33
C PRO A 56 -5.85 -18.35 -14.85
N ARG A 57 -6.91 -18.22 -15.66
CA ARG A 57 -6.81 -18.24 -17.14
C ARG A 57 -6.13 -17.02 -17.74
N LEU A 58 -5.70 -16.08 -16.90
CA LEU A 58 -4.78 -15.02 -17.28
C LEU A 58 -3.35 -15.54 -17.50
N SER A 59 -2.95 -16.66 -16.88
CA SER A 59 -1.65 -17.29 -17.09
C SER A 59 -1.66 -18.32 -18.21
N VAL A 60 -0.51 -18.53 -18.85
CA VAL A 60 -0.37 -19.39 -20.03
C VAL A 60 -0.81 -20.85 -19.83
N ASN A 61 -0.69 -21.35 -18.59
CA ASN A 61 -1.06 -22.71 -18.21
C ASN A 61 -2.29 -22.77 -17.30
N ASN A 62 -3.02 -21.66 -17.14
CA ASN A 62 -4.21 -21.56 -16.29
C ASN A 62 -3.97 -21.93 -14.81
N THR A 63 -2.80 -21.61 -14.26
CA THR A 63 -2.44 -21.95 -12.86
C THR A 63 -2.23 -20.76 -11.94
N LEU A 64 -2.00 -19.56 -12.49
CA LEU A 64 -1.69 -18.36 -11.71
C LEU A 64 -2.70 -17.24 -11.95
N SER A 65 -3.06 -16.57 -10.87
CA SER A 65 -3.82 -15.32 -10.85
C SER A 65 -3.04 -14.26 -10.07
N CYS A 66 -3.52 -13.01 -10.06
CA CYS A 66 -2.94 -11.96 -9.22
C CYS A 66 -2.92 -12.40 -7.73
N ALA A 67 -4.01 -13.03 -7.28
CA ALA A 67 -4.16 -13.54 -5.91
C ALA A 67 -3.17 -14.68 -5.54
N SER A 68 -2.52 -15.32 -6.52
CA SER A 68 -1.50 -16.34 -6.24
C SER A 68 -0.27 -15.75 -5.55
N CYS A 69 0.06 -14.48 -5.84
CA CYS A 69 1.20 -13.77 -5.27
C CYS A 69 0.77 -12.61 -4.35
N HIS A 70 -0.35 -11.95 -4.64
CA HIS A 70 -0.88 -10.83 -3.86
C HIS A 70 -2.05 -11.28 -2.97
N ARG A 71 -1.73 -12.01 -1.91
CA ARG A 71 -2.73 -12.64 -1.04
C ARG A 71 -3.34 -11.61 -0.09
N LEU A 72 -4.61 -11.25 -0.32
CA LEU A 72 -5.29 -10.19 0.42
C LEU A 72 -5.42 -10.52 1.92
N GLU A 73 -5.54 -11.80 2.26
CA GLU A 73 -5.56 -12.29 3.65
C GLU A 73 -4.18 -12.30 4.33
N SER A 74 -3.11 -11.97 3.60
CA SER A 74 -1.73 -11.93 4.10
C SER A 74 -1.07 -10.60 3.72
N GLY A 75 -1.75 -9.50 4.04
CA GLY A 75 -1.20 -8.15 3.82
C GLY A 75 -1.09 -7.73 2.35
N GLY A 76 -1.73 -8.43 1.42
CA GLY A 76 -1.73 -8.11 -0.02
C GLY A 76 -0.44 -8.48 -0.75
N ALA A 77 0.46 -9.21 -0.10
CA ALA A 77 1.69 -9.78 -0.63
C ALA A 77 1.67 -11.30 -0.41
N ASP A 78 2.76 -12.00 -0.72
CA ASP A 78 2.95 -13.37 -0.23
C ASP A 78 3.95 -13.37 0.94
N ASN A 79 3.88 -14.42 1.75
CA ASN A 79 4.78 -14.61 2.89
C ASN A 79 6.05 -15.37 2.49
N LYS A 80 6.50 -15.20 1.24
CA LYS A 80 7.66 -15.88 0.66
C LYS A 80 8.75 -14.86 0.35
N PRO A 81 10.03 -15.28 0.30
CA PRO A 81 11.08 -14.42 -0.22
C PRO A 81 10.81 -13.98 -1.66
N PHE A 82 10.47 -14.94 -2.52
CA PHE A 82 10.14 -14.73 -3.92
C PHE A 82 8.94 -15.61 -4.30
N SER A 83 7.97 -15.02 -5.00
CA SER A 83 6.83 -15.77 -5.56
C SER A 83 7.30 -16.74 -6.64
N ILE A 84 6.47 -17.75 -6.91
CA ILE A 84 6.75 -18.77 -7.92
C ILE A 84 5.94 -18.47 -9.19
N GLY A 85 6.63 -18.37 -10.32
CA GLY A 85 6.07 -18.20 -11.65
C GLY A 85 5.37 -19.45 -12.19
N PHE A 86 4.76 -19.30 -13.36
CA PHE A 86 3.95 -20.36 -13.99
C PHE A 86 4.76 -21.62 -14.29
N ASP A 87 6.09 -21.49 -14.45
CA ASP A 87 7.03 -22.57 -14.76
C ASP A 87 7.67 -23.21 -13.53
N GLY A 88 7.23 -22.80 -12.32
CA GLY A 88 7.73 -23.33 -11.05
C GLY A 88 9.04 -22.70 -10.56
N LYS A 89 9.56 -21.66 -11.23
CA LYS A 89 10.77 -20.94 -10.79
C LYS A 89 10.42 -19.69 -9.97
N PRO A 90 11.31 -19.25 -9.06
CA PRO A 90 11.13 -17.99 -8.34
C PRO A 90 11.27 -16.79 -9.27
N VAL A 91 10.52 -15.73 -8.97
CA VAL A 91 10.71 -14.39 -9.58
C VAL A 91 11.91 -13.65 -8.96
N ASP A 92 12.36 -12.58 -9.62
CA ASP A 92 13.63 -11.92 -9.27
C ASP A 92 13.55 -10.91 -8.12
N THR A 93 12.34 -10.58 -7.65
CA THR A 93 12.12 -9.62 -6.56
C THR A 93 11.00 -10.08 -5.63
N ASN A 94 11.10 -9.71 -4.37
CA ASN A 94 10.03 -9.89 -3.40
C ASN A 94 8.74 -9.20 -3.87
N THR A 95 7.60 -9.84 -3.65
CA THR A 95 6.29 -9.35 -4.10
C THR A 95 5.79 -8.25 -3.18
N PRO A 96 5.69 -6.98 -3.65
CA PRO A 96 5.16 -5.91 -2.84
C PRO A 96 3.65 -6.08 -2.60
N SER A 97 3.14 -5.47 -1.54
CA SER A 97 1.69 -5.45 -1.29
C SER A 97 0.93 -4.76 -2.42
N VAL A 98 -0.20 -5.34 -2.82
CA VAL A 98 -1.19 -4.68 -3.71
C VAL A 98 -1.98 -3.60 -2.96
N PHE A 99 -2.05 -3.66 -1.63
CA PHE A 99 -2.77 -2.66 -0.85
C PHE A 99 -2.13 -1.28 -0.98
N ASN A 100 -2.96 -0.27 -1.20
CA ASN A 100 -2.58 1.12 -1.41
C ASN A 100 -1.66 1.34 -2.63
N ALA A 101 -1.47 0.35 -3.52
CA ALA A 101 -0.59 0.47 -4.68
C ALA A 101 -1.07 1.53 -5.69
N SER A 102 -2.38 1.80 -5.72
CA SER A 102 -3.00 2.88 -6.49
C SER A 102 -2.52 4.29 -6.11
N LEU A 103 -1.92 4.45 -4.93
CA LEU A 103 -1.37 5.71 -4.44
C LEU A 103 0.11 5.89 -4.80
N ASN A 104 0.75 4.87 -5.40
CA ASN A 104 2.12 5.01 -5.86
C ASN A 104 2.21 5.89 -7.11
N PHE A 105 3.24 6.73 -7.22
CA PHE A 105 3.47 7.55 -8.42
C PHE A 105 3.99 6.74 -9.63
N LYS A 106 4.58 5.56 -9.37
CA LYS A 106 5.08 4.57 -10.33
C LYS A 106 4.90 3.17 -9.74
N GLN A 107 4.85 2.14 -10.57
CA GLN A 107 4.69 0.75 -10.15
C GLN A 107 5.97 -0.09 -10.33
N PHE A 108 6.04 -1.23 -9.65
CA PHE A 108 7.24 -2.06 -9.44
C PHE A 108 8.33 -1.41 -8.59
N TRP A 109 9.28 -2.22 -8.11
CA TRP A 109 10.44 -1.78 -7.31
C TRP A 109 11.32 -0.76 -8.04
N ASN A 110 11.52 -0.92 -9.35
CA ASN A 110 12.30 0.03 -10.17
C ASN A 110 11.43 1.15 -10.79
N GLY A 111 10.12 1.19 -10.52
CA GLY A 111 9.25 2.24 -11.03
C GLY A 111 9.10 2.24 -12.56
N ARG A 112 9.24 1.09 -13.22
CA ARG A 112 9.33 1.00 -14.70
C ARG A 112 8.05 1.35 -15.46
N VAL A 113 6.91 1.43 -14.78
CA VAL A 113 5.64 1.85 -15.40
C VAL A 113 4.88 2.81 -14.50
N ASP A 114 3.97 3.56 -15.12
CA ASP A 114 3.33 4.72 -14.50
C ASP A 114 1.97 4.39 -13.88
N THR A 115 1.28 3.38 -14.42
CA THR A 115 -0.11 3.07 -14.07
C THR A 115 -0.27 1.62 -13.66
N LEU A 116 -1.36 1.34 -12.94
CA LEU A 116 -1.76 -0.04 -12.61
C LEU A 116 -2.12 -0.82 -13.88
N GLU A 117 -2.78 -0.19 -14.86
CA GLU A 117 -3.08 -0.83 -16.14
C GLU A 117 -1.81 -1.31 -16.87
N ALA A 118 -0.77 -0.47 -16.89
CA ALA A 118 0.52 -0.84 -17.46
C ALA A 118 1.22 -1.93 -16.61
N GLN A 119 1.12 -1.86 -15.29
CA GLN A 119 1.65 -2.89 -14.40
C GLN A 119 1.03 -4.26 -14.71
N VAL A 120 -0.30 -4.33 -14.80
CA VAL A 120 -1.05 -5.53 -15.18
C VAL A 120 -0.63 -6.01 -16.57
N ALA A 121 -0.51 -5.10 -17.54
CA ALA A 121 -0.05 -5.41 -18.90
C ALA A 121 1.29 -6.16 -18.90
N HIS A 122 2.24 -5.72 -18.07
CA HIS A 122 3.57 -6.30 -17.97
C HIS A 122 3.60 -7.64 -17.22
N VAL A 123 2.82 -7.81 -16.15
CA VAL A 123 2.82 -9.07 -15.37
C VAL A 123 2.22 -10.22 -16.17
N VAL A 124 1.14 -9.98 -16.91
CA VAL A 124 0.48 -11.02 -17.72
C VAL A 124 1.43 -11.59 -18.78
N ILE A 125 2.27 -10.75 -19.39
CA ILE A 125 3.21 -11.17 -20.43
C ILE A 125 4.58 -11.58 -19.91
N SER A 126 4.84 -11.41 -18.61
CA SER A 126 6.14 -11.67 -18.03
C SER A 126 6.49 -13.16 -18.14
N PRO A 127 7.65 -13.52 -18.73
CA PRO A 127 8.02 -14.91 -18.97
C PRO A 127 8.43 -15.67 -17.70
N VAL A 128 8.48 -14.99 -16.56
CA VAL A 128 8.79 -15.57 -15.24
C VAL A 128 7.63 -15.45 -14.27
N GLU A 129 6.54 -14.76 -14.63
CA GLU A 129 5.33 -14.65 -13.81
C GLU A 129 4.19 -15.44 -14.46
N MET A 130 3.39 -14.83 -15.34
CA MET A 130 2.19 -15.46 -15.91
C MET A 130 2.42 -16.06 -17.31
N GLY A 131 3.44 -15.63 -18.03
CA GLY A 131 3.91 -16.21 -19.31
C GLY A 131 2.94 -16.14 -20.48
N SER A 132 1.86 -15.37 -20.38
CA SER A 132 0.77 -15.34 -21.35
C SER A 132 0.95 -14.23 -22.39
N ASP A 133 -0.05 -14.06 -23.24
CA ASP A 133 -0.18 -12.90 -24.13
C ASP A 133 -1.63 -12.42 -24.18
N TRP A 134 -1.83 -11.16 -24.56
CA TRP A 134 -3.16 -10.54 -24.51
C TRP A 134 -4.17 -11.13 -25.52
N ASN A 135 -3.71 -11.69 -26.64
CA ASN A 135 -4.61 -12.38 -27.58
C ASN A 135 -5.09 -13.70 -26.96
N THR A 136 -4.19 -14.46 -26.35
CA THR A 136 -4.52 -15.70 -25.62
C THR A 136 -5.45 -15.43 -24.44
N VAL A 137 -5.19 -14.38 -23.65
CA VAL A 137 -6.09 -13.98 -22.54
C VAL A 137 -7.49 -13.64 -23.05
N VAL A 138 -7.59 -12.79 -24.07
CA VAL A 138 -8.88 -12.41 -24.65
C VAL A 138 -9.61 -13.64 -25.21
N HIS A 139 -8.90 -14.53 -25.90
CA HIS A 139 -9.44 -15.78 -26.41
C HIS A 139 -9.99 -16.67 -25.28
N ASN A 140 -9.20 -16.90 -24.23
CA ASN A 140 -9.60 -17.73 -23.08
C ASN A 140 -10.83 -17.18 -22.37
N LEU A 141 -10.87 -15.87 -22.10
CA LEU A 141 -12.01 -15.24 -21.43
C LEU A 141 -13.24 -15.18 -22.35
N SER A 142 -13.06 -15.04 -23.66
CA SER A 142 -14.15 -15.09 -24.63
C SER A 142 -14.82 -16.47 -24.70
N ALA A 143 -14.15 -17.55 -24.33
CA ALA A 143 -14.75 -18.88 -24.27
C ALA A 143 -15.75 -19.03 -23.08
N LEU A 144 -15.85 -18.03 -22.21
CA LEU A 144 -16.66 -18.06 -21.00
C LEU A 144 -17.86 -17.10 -21.13
N PRO A 145 -19.11 -17.61 -21.26
CA PRO A 145 -20.29 -16.76 -21.44
C PRO A 145 -20.49 -15.72 -20.32
N ALA A 146 -20.08 -16.05 -19.09
CA ALA A 146 -20.14 -15.14 -17.96
C ALA A 146 -19.28 -13.88 -18.16
N TYR A 147 -18.06 -14.02 -18.66
CA TYR A 147 -17.20 -12.86 -18.94
C TYR A 147 -17.72 -12.05 -20.12
N GLN A 148 -18.16 -12.70 -21.21
CA GLN A 148 -18.76 -11.96 -22.33
C GLN A 148 -19.92 -11.05 -21.86
N ALA A 149 -20.82 -11.59 -21.03
CA ALA A 149 -21.94 -10.84 -20.48
C ALA A 149 -21.47 -9.71 -19.55
N ALA A 150 -20.56 -10.00 -18.61
CA ALA A 150 -20.04 -9.02 -17.66
C ALA A 150 -19.30 -7.86 -18.37
N PHE A 151 -18.47 -8.16 -19.38
CA PHE A 151 -17.77 -7.14 -20.15
C PHE A 151 -18.72 -6.31 -21.00
N LYS A 152 -19.74 -6.91 -21.64
CA LYS A 152 -20.75 -6.16 -22.40
C LYS A 152 -21.57 -5.22 -21.51
N GLN A 153 -21.78 -5.60 -20.25
CA GLN A 153 -22.47 -4.75 -19.26
C GLN A 153 -21.58 -3.59 -18.80
N ALA A 154 -20.29 -3.85 -18.54
CA ALA A 154 -19.38 -2.88 -17.94
C ALA A 154 -18.67 -1.97 -18.96
N TYR A 155 -18.57 -2.38 -20.22
CA TYR A 155 -17.83 -1.68 -21.27
C TYR A 155 -18.57 -1.69 -22.62
N PRO A 156 -18.70 -0.53 -23.30
CA PRO A 156 -19.32 -0.47 -24.63
C PRO A 156 -18.67 -1.38 -25.67
N ASP A 157 -17.34 -1.47 -25.64
CA ASP A 157 -16.54 -2.29 -26.58
C ASP A 157 -16.42 -3.76 -26.15
N GLY A 158 -17.08 -4.15 -25.06
CA GLY A 158 -17.09 -5.52 -24.54
C GLY A 158 -15.71 -6.01 -24.10
N LEU A 159 -15.41 -7.28 -24.39
CA LEU A 159 -14.21 -7.95 -23.91
C LEU A 159 -13.02 -7.62 -24.80
N THR A 160 -12.10 -6.80 -24.29
CA THR A 160 -10.84 -6.42 -24.94
C THR A 160 -9.71 -6.46 -23.91
N ALA A 161 -8.45 -6.56 -24.37
CA ALA A 161 -7.29 -6.51 -23.48
C ALA A 161 -7.27 -5.23 -22.62
N ALA A 162 -7.57 -4.08 -23.23
CA ALA A 162 -7.64 -2.79 -22.53
C ALA A 162 -8.73 -2.79 -21.42
N ASN A 163 -9.88 -3.40 -21.68
CA ASN A 163 -10.96 -3.49 -20.70
C ASN A 163 -10.63 -4.48 -19.56
N VAL A 164 -9.88 -5.55 -19.84
CA VAL A 164 -9.37 -6.47 -18.80
C VAL A 164 -8.39 -5.73 -17.88
N GLN A 165 -7.42 -5.02 -18.46
CA GLN A 165 -6.46 -4.20 -17.71
C GLN A 165 -7.16 -3.12 -16.88
N ASN A 166 -8.14 -2.43 -17.47
CA ASN A 166 -8.91 -1.40 -16.77
C ASN A 166 -9.74 -1.98 -15.62
N ALA A 167 -10.40 -3.13 -15.80
CA ALA A 167 -11.17 -3.76 -14.75
C ALA A 167 -10.28 -4.18 -13.56
N LEU A 168 -9.15 -4.83 -13.81
CA LEU A 168 -8.16 -5.19 -12.79
C LEU A 168 -7.68 -3.95 -12.02
N ALA A 169 -7.19 -2.93 -12.73
CA ALA A 169 -6.73 -1.69 -12.12
C ALA A 169 -7.85 -0.94 -11.37
N THR A 170 -9.10 -1.03 -11.83
CA THR A 170 -10.27 -0.46 -11.14
C THR A 170 -10.51 -1.16 -9.81
N TYR A 171 -10.41 -2.49 -9.76
CA TYR A 171 -10.49 -3.24 -8.52
C TYR A 171 -9.33 -2.90 -7.58
N GLU A 172 -8.09 -2.85 -8.06
CA GLU A 172 -6.92 -2.49 -7.26
C GLU A 172 -7.03 -1.09 -6.63
N ARG A 173 -7.68 -0.14 -7.30
CA ARG A 173 -7.98 1.20 -6.72
C ARG A 173 -8.90 1.14 -5.50
N THR A 174 -9.68 0.06 -5.34
CA THR A 174 -10.51 -0.16 -4.14
C THR A 174 -9.71 -0.73 -2.97
N LEU A 175 -8.52 -1.29 -3.22
CA LEU A 175 -7.69 -1.96 -2.23
C LEU A 175 -6.90 -0.95 -1.39
N LEU A 176 -7.59 0.02 -0.78
CA LEU A 176 -7.03 0.82 0.31
C LEU A 176 -7.27 0.13 1.65
N THR A 177 -6.39 0.38 2.61
CA THR A 177 -6.48 -0.19 3.97
C THR A 177 -6.68 0.91 5.01
N PRO A 178 -7.89 1.50 5.11
CA PRO A 178 -8.17 2.59 6.03
C PRO A 178 -8.11 2.13 7.49
N HIS A 179 -8.39 3.06 8.42
CA HIS A 179 -8.55 2.79 9.85
C HIS A 179 -7.30 2.25 10.56
N SER A 180 -6.10 2.42 9.98
CA SER A 180 -4.88 2.23 10.76
C SER A 180 -4.89 3.14 11.99
N ARG A 181 -4.33 2.67 13.10
CA ARG A 181 -4.29 3.47 14.34
C ARG A 181 -3.56 4.80 14.11
N PHE A 182 -2.56 4.80 13.23
CA PHE A 182 -1.87 6.03 12.85
C PHE A 182 -2.72 6.99 12.02
N ASP A 183 -3.54 6.51 11.07
CA ASP A 183 -4.45 7.39 10.32
C ASP A 183 -5.49 8.02 11.26
N GLN A 184 -6.01 7.26 12.22
CA GLN A 184 -6.95 7.78 13.24
C GLN A 184 -6.30 8.84 14.13
N TYR A 185 -5.03 8.63 14.52
CA TYR A 185 -4.21 9.64 15.22
C TYR A 185 -4.06 10.92 14.41
N LEU A 186 -3.72 10.83 13.12
CA LEU A 186 -3.60 11.99 12.23
C LEU A 186 -4.92 12.74 12.04
N LEU A 187 -6.05 12.04 12.15
CA LEU A 187 -7.41 12.60 12.11
C LEU A 187 -7.87 13.16 13.47
N GLY A 188 -7.01 13.16 14.49
CA GLY A 188 -7.22 13.85 15.76
C GLY A 188 -7.60 12.95 16.95
N ASP A 189 -7.73 11.63 16.76
CA ASP A 189 -7.86 10.69 17.90
C ASP A 189 -6.48 10.45 18.52
N THR A 190 -6.00 11.41 19.29
CA THR A 190 -4.64 11.35 19.83
C THR A 190 -4.44 10.23 20.84
N GLU A 191 -5.50 9.74 21.48
CA GLU A 191 -5.41 8.73 22.54
C GLU A 191 -5.34 7.30 22.00
N ILE A 192 -5.58 7.10 20.69
CA ILE A 192 -5.46 5.78 20.06
C ILE A 192 -4.03 5.24 20.05
N LEU A 193 -3.03 6.12 20.15
CA LEU A 193 -1.61 5.74 20.25
C LEU A 193 -1.13 5.84 21.69
N THR A 194 -0.39 4.82 22.11
CA THR A 194 0.38 4.83 23.35
C THR A 194 1.47 5.90 23.29
N ILE A 195 1.97 6.29 24.46
CA ILE A 195 3.10 7.23 24.56
C ILE A 195 4.34 6.68 23.83
N GLN A 196 4.60 5.38 23.91
CA GLN A 196 5.74 4.76 23.22
C GLN A 196 5.60 4.80 21.70
N GLU A 197 4.41 4.57 21.14
CA GLU A 197 4.17 4.70 19.69
C GLU A 197 4.30 6.15 19.22
N LYS A 198 3.83 7.12 20.01
CA LYS A 198 4.05 8.56 19.75
C LYS A 198 5.53 8.90 19.75
N TYR A 199 6.30 8.39 20.72
CA TYR A 199 7.76 8.56 20.73
C TYR A 199 8.42 7.85 19.54
N GLY A 200 7.94 6.67 19.15
CA GLY A 200 8.38 5.97 17.95
C GLY A 200 8.23 6.80 16.69
N TYR A 201 7.07 7.44 16.52
CA TYR A 201 6.85 8.37 15.42
C TYR A 201 7.81 9.57 15.50
N GLN A 202 8.00 10.14 16.69
CA GLN A 202 8.94 11.24 16.88
C GLN A 202 10.39 10.83 16.53
N ARG A 203 10.85 9.65 16.96
CA ARG A 203 12.17 9.10 16.57
C ARG A 203 12.25 8.89 15.05
N PHE A 204 11.21 8.35 14.43
CA PHE A 204 11.15 8.19 12.98
C PHE A 204 11.34 9.54 12.24
N LYS A 205 10.77 10.63 12.78
CA LYS A 205 11.01 12.01 12.29
C LYS A 205 12.44 12.47 12.54
N ASP A 206 12.91 12.41 13.80
CA ASP A 206 14.20 12.97 14.23
C ASP A 206 15.40 12.28 13.56
N TYR A 207 15.28 10.99 13.28
CA TYR A 207 16.30 10.24 12.55
C TYR A 207 16.31 10.51 11.05
N GLY A 208 15.26 11.12 10.51
CA GLY A 208 15.17 11.55 9.11
C GLY A 208 14.49 10.55 8.18
N CYS A 209 13.83 9.51 8.70
CA CYS A 209 13.14 8.51 7.87
C CYS A 209 12.04 9.15 6.99
N ILE A 210 11.42 10.22 7.49
CA ILE A 210 10.40 11.01 6.77
C ILE A 210 10.94 11.73 5.53
N ALA A 211 12.26 11.86 5.35
CA ALA A 211 12.81 12.45 4.13
C ALA A 211 12.44 11.65 2.87
N CYS A 212 12.29 10.32 3.03
CA CYS A 212 11.92 9.40 1.96
C CYS A 212 10.52 8.82 2.16
N HIS A 213 10.17 8.46 3.40
CA HIS A 213 8.91 7.82 3.76
C HIS A 213 7.90 8.85 4.28
N GLN A 214 7.29 9.60 3.36
CA GLN A 214 6.35 10.68 3.65
C GLN A 214 5.08 10.63 2.79
N GLY A 215 4.17 11.56 3.05
CA GLY A 215 2.94 11.73 2.30
C GLY A 215 1.89 10.68 2.63
N VAL A 216 0.93 10.52 1.72
CA VAL A 216 -0.26 9.70 1.93
C VAL A 216 0.03 8.20 2.03
N ASN A 217 1.05 7.71 1.32
CA ASN A 217 1.42 6.30 1.32
C ASN A 217 2.69 6.01 2.15
N ILE A 218 3.22 7.03 2.86
CA ILE A 218 4.41 6.91 3.72
C ILE A 218 5.58 6.29 2.92
N GLY A 219 5.87 6.92 1.77
CA GLY A 219 6.68 6.36 0.68
C GLY A 219 5.85 6.24 -0.60
N GLY A 220 6.36 5.50 -1.58
CA GLY A 220 5.68 5.26 -2.85
C GLY A 220 5.58 6.49 -3.76
N ASN A 221 6.33 7.56 -3.50
CA ASN A 221 6.22 8.86 -4.17
C ASN A 221 7.56 9.42 -4.70
N MET A 222 8.67 8.69 -4.54
CA MET A 222 9.97 9.09 -5.05
C MET A 222 10.89 7.89 -5.28
N PHE A 223 12.03 8.17 -5.90
CA PHE A 223 13.14 7.24 -6.08
C PHE A 223 14.28 7.59 -5.13
N GLN A 224 14.97 6.57 -4.60
CA GLN A 224 16.15 6.73 -3.76
C GLN A 224 17.15 5.61 -4.01
N LYS A 225 18.44 5.94 -3.90
CA LYS A 225 19.52 4.95 -3.90
C LYS A 225 19.43 4.10 -2.64
N PHE A 226 19.54 2.79 -2.76
CA PHE A 226 19.70 1.91 -1.61
C PHE A 226 21.20 1.68 -1.37
N GLY A 227 21.69 1.99 -0.17
CA GLY A 227 23.11 2.05 0.14
C GLY A 227 23.75 3.43 0.00
N VAL A 228 23.03 4.52 0.34
CA VAL A 228 23.57 5.91 0.27
C VAL A 228 24.79 6.09 1.17
N MET A 229 24.77 5.52 2.37
CA MET A 229 25.79 5.68 3.41
C MET A 229 26.74 4.48 3.50
N GLY A 230 26.55 3.47 2.66
CA GLY A 230 27.42 2.29 2.60
C GLY A 230 26.96 1.28 1.56
N ASP A 231 27.89 0.46 1.06
CA ASP A 231 27.62 -0.53 0.02
C ASP A 231 26.87 -1.76 0.59
N TYR A 232 25.54 -1.64 0.60
CA TYR A 232 24.63 -2.68 1.04
C TYR A 232 24.79 -3.97 0.23
N PHE A 233 24.92 -3.88 -1.09
CA PHE A 233 24.95 -5.05 -1.97
C PHE A 233 26.24 -5.85 -1.79
N LYS A 234 27.38 -5.17 -1.64
CA LYS A 234 28.64 -5.83 -1.29
C LYS A 234 28.59 -6.48 0.08
N ALA A 235 27.98 -5.81 1.07
CA ALA A 235 27.88 -6.35 2.43
C ALA A 235 26.91 -7.53 2.54
N ARG A 236 25.79 -7.49 1.81
CA ARG A 236 24.86 -8.61 1.67
C ARG A 236 25.52 -9.80 0.96
N GLY A 237 26.37 -9.51 -0.03
CA GLY A 237 26.93 -10.51 -0.92
C GLY A 237 25.89 -11.06 -1.91
N ASN A 238 26.38 -11.88 -2.84
CA ASN A 238 25.58 -12.49 -3.91
C ASN A 238 24.70 -11.47 -4.65
N PRO A 239 25.29 -10.45 -5.30
CA PRO A 239 24.52 -9.50 -6.08
C PRO A 239 23.77 -10.23 -7.20
N VAL A 240 22.52 -9.82 -7.43
CA VAL A 240 21.65 -10.33 -8.48
C VAL A 240 21.27 -9.19 -9.42
N GLU A 241 20.80 -9.50 -10.62
CA GLU A 241 20.51 -8.48 -11.63
C GLU A 241 19.46 -7.46 -11.15
N SER A 242 18.45 -7.90 -10.38
CA SER A 242 17.42 -7.01 -9.82
C SER A 242 17.97 -5.95 -8.85
N ASP A 243 19.17 -6.13 -8.31
CA ASP A 243 19.84 -5.12 -7.48
C ASP A 243 20.20 -3.86 -8.26
N LEU A 244 20.32 -3.95 -9.59
CA LEU A 244 20.62 -2.80 -10.44
C LEU A 244 19.48 -1.77 -10.43
N GLY A 245 18.26 -2.17 -10.05
CA GLY A 245 17.13 -1.29 -9.85
C GLY A 245 16.76 -0.53 -11.13
N ARG A 246 16.76 0.79 -11.06
CA ARG A 246 16.42 1.67 -12.19
C ARG A 246 17.43 1.65 -13.33
N TYR A 247 18.70 1.33 -13.06
CA TYR A 247 19.71 1.19 -14.11
C TYR A 247 19.29 0.21 -15.21
N LEU A 248 18.55 -0.86 -14.88
CA LEU A 248 18.03 -1.81 -15.88
C LEU A 248 17.13 -1.14 -16.93
N LEU A 249 16.49 -0.01 -16.59
CA LEU A 249 15.65 0.75 -17.49
C LEU A 249 16.43 1.89 -18.18
N THR A 250 17.20 2.66 -17.41
CA THR A 250 17.76 3.93 -17.89
C THR A 250 19.17 3.80 -18.47
N GLN A 251 19.91 2.76 -18.09
CA GLN A 251 21.33 2.58 -18.38
C GLN A 251 22.22 3.76 -17.90
N ASP A 252 21.70 4.60 -17.00
CA ASP A 252 22.43 5.68 -16.35
C ASP A 252 23.03 5.18 -15.04
N GLU A 253 24.35 5.28 -14.89
CA GLU A 253 25.08 4.87 -13.69
C GLU A 253 24.59 5.56 -12.42
N GLU A 254 24.04 6.77 -12.51
CA GLU A 254 23.46 7.45 -11.35
C GLU A 254 22.24 6.71 -10.79
N ASP A 255 21.48 6.04 -11.66
CA ASP A 255 20.30 5.22 -11.37
C ASP A 255 20.64 3.79 -10.90
N ARG A 256 21.93 3.43 -10.84
CA ARG A 256 22.37 2.14 -10.29
C ARG A 256 21.98 2.02 -8.83
N HIS A 257 21.31 0.92 -8.48
CA HIS A 257 20.79 0.65 -7.13
C HIS A 257 19.74 1.66 -6.66
N VAL A 258 19.11 2.40 -7.58
CA VAL A 258 18.01 3.31 -7.26
C VAL A 258 16.68 2.56 -7.40
N PHE A 259 15.83 2.68 -6.38
CA PHE A 259 14.53 2.03 -6.30
C PHE A 259 13.44 3.04 -5.96
N LYS A 260 12.19 2.70 -6.32
CA LYS A 260 11.02 3.37 -5.75
C LYS A 260 11.01 3.10 -4.26
N VAL A 261 10.96 4.15 -3.46
CA VAL A 261 10.78 4.02 -2.01
C VAL A 261 9.45 3.29 -1.75
N PRO A 262 9.43 2.12 -1.09
CA PRO A 262 8.19 1.39 -0.85
C PRO A 262 7.28 2.13 0.13
N SER A 263 5.98 1.87 0.04
CA SER A 263 5.03 2.28 1.08
C SER A 263 5.34 1.52 2.38
N LEU A 264 5.24 2.20 3.52
CA LEU A 264 5.32 1.56 4.83
C LEU A 264 3.96 1.21 5.42
N ARG A 265 2.86 1.48 4.70
CA ARG A 265 1.53 1.03 5.14
C ARG A 265 1.49 -0.50 5.12
N ASN A 266 0.97 -1.09 6.21
CA ASN A 266 0.95 -2.54 6.42
C ASN A 266 2.34 -3.21 6.46
N VAL A 267 3.42 -2.46 6.70
CA VAL A 267 4.78 -3.02 6.72
C VAL A 267 4.92 -4.15 7.76
N ALA A 268 4.21 -4.06 8.89
CA ALA A 268 4.28 -5.08 9.94
C ALA A 268 3.75 -6.47 9.54
N VAL A 269 3.03 -6.58 8.42
CA VAL A 269 2.38 -7.83 7.94
C VAL A 269 2.82 -8.24 6.53
N THR A 270 3.95 -7.70 6.04
CA THR A 270 4.45 -7.93 4.67
C THR A 270 5.90 -8.41 4.63
N ALA A 271 6.36 -9.07 5.70
CA ALA A 271 7.66 -9.72 5.71
C ALA A 271 7.73 -10.87 4.66
N PRO A 272 8.90 -11.16 4.08
CA PRO A 272 10.20 -10.50 4.31
C PRO A 272 10.35 -9.15 3.59
N TYR A 273 11.42 -8.41 3.89
CA TYR A 273 11.58 -7.00 3.48
C TYR A 273 12.66 -6.79 2.43
N PHE A 274 12.55 -5.63 1.76
CA PHE A 274 13.35 -5.18 0.61
C PHE A 274 13.05 -5.95 -0.68
N HIS A 275 13.56 -5.44 -1.81
CA HIS A 275 13.33 -6.06 -3.12
C HIS A 275 13.90 -7.47 -3.21
N ASP A 276 14.85 -7.82 -2.35
CA ASP A 276 15.58 -9.08 -2.32
C ASP A 276 15.17 -10.02 -1.16
N ALA A 277 14.19 -9.63 -0.35
CA ALA A 277 13.73 -10.39 0.82
C ALA A 277 14.83 -10.73 1.86
N SER A 278 15.93 -9.97 1.89
CA SER A 278 17.09 -10.30 2.74
C SER A 278 16.86 -10.07 4.24
N ALA A 279 16.00 -9.12 4.60
CA ALA A 279 15.60 -8.90 5.99
C ALA A 279 14.33 -9.69 6.31
N LYS A 280 14.38 -10.54 7.32
CA LYS A 280 13.27 -11.44 7.71
C LYS A 280 12.34 -10.79 8.71
N THR A 281 12.85 -9.84 9.48
CA THR A 281 12.10 -9.15 10.54
C THR A 281 12.10 -7.65 10.32
N LEU A 282 11.11 -6.97 10.91
CA LEU A 282 10.98 -5.52 10.78
C LEU A 282 12.14 -4.82 11.48
N GLU A 283 12.60 -5.41 12.57
CA GLU A 283 13.76 -5.01 13.35
C GLU A 283 15.04 -5.07 12.49
N GLU A 284 15.26 -6.17 11.75
CA GLU A 284 16.38 -6.29 10.80
C GLU A 284 16.29 -5.25 9.68
N ALA A 285 15.09 -5.00 9.16
CA ALA A 285 14.88 -4.01 8.11
C ALA A 285 15.20 -2.58 8.61
N VAL A 286 14.76 -2.24 9.82
CA VAL A 286 15.08 -0.96 10.48
C VAL A 286 16.59 -0.83 10.69
N ASP A 287 17.27 -1.89 11.14
CA ASP A 287 18.73 -1.90 11.31
C ASP A 287 19.50 -1.65 10.00
N VAL A 288 19.07 -2.30 8.91
CA VAL A 288 19.65 -2.09 7.58
C VAL A 288 19.43 -0.65 7.12
N MET A 289 18.23 -0.09 7.31
CA MET A 289 17.93 1.30 6.94
C MET A 289 18.79 2.30 7.71
N PHE A 290 18.98 2.11 9.01
CA PHE A 290 19.86 2.96 9.82
C PHE A 290 21.31 2.92 9.33
N ARG A 291 21.82 1.73 9.06
CA ARG A 291 23.21 1.53 8.63
C ARG A 291 23.47 2.10 7.24
N TYR A 292 22.64 1.74 6.27
CA TYR A 292 22.94 1.96 4.86
C TYR A 292 22.27 3.19 4.24
N GLN A 293 21.16 3.67 4.81
CA GLN A 293 20.52 4.90 4.33
C GLN A 293 20.88 6.12 5.15
N LEU A 294 20.96 5.98 6.48
CA LEU A 294 21.18 7.11 7.39
C LEU A 294 22.63 7.22 7.88
N GLY A 295 23.39 6.12 7.88
CA GLY A 295 24.74 6.10 8.43
C GLY A 295 24.76 6.41 9.94
N ARG A 296 23.66 6.08 10.64
CA ARG A 296 23.47 6.37 12.07
C ARG A 296 23.44 5.08 12.87
N ASN A 297 23.83 5.17 14.14
CA ASN A 297 23.80 4.05 15.08
C ASN A 297 22.85 4.40 16.26
N PRO A 298 21.53 4.21 16.09
CA PRO A 298 20.56 4.51 17.15
C PRO A 298 20.72 3.56 18.34
N SER A 299 20.17 3.93 19.49
CA SER A 299 20.01 3.00 20.61
C SER A 299 19.04 1.87 20.24
N GLN A 300 19.13 0.73 20.93
CA GLN A 300 18.14 -0.35 20.75
C GLN A 300 16.72 0.13 21.10
N GLU A 301 16.59 0.94 22.15
CA GLU A 301 15.32 1.54 22.56
C GLU A 301 14.69 2.36 21.44
N ASP A 302 15.47 3.21 20.75
CA ASP A 302 14.95 4.03 19.66
C ASP A 302 14.48 3.18 18.48
N LYS A 303 15.19 2.09 18.17
CA LYS A 303 14.77 1.14 17.12
C LYS A 303 13.47 0.45 17.51
N ASP A 304 13.35 -0.01 18.75
CA ASP A 304 12.15 -0.68 19.25
C ASP A 304 10.95 0.28 19.23
N LEU A 305 11.14 1.54 19.62
CA LEU A 305 10.10 2.58 19.52
C LEU A 305 9.66 2.81 18.06
N ILE A 306 10.61 2.90 17.12
CA ILE A 306 10.28 3.04 15.69
C ILE A 306 9.48 1.83 15.20
N VAL A 307 9.87 0.61 15.58
CA VAL A 307 9.14 -0.61 15.23
C VAL A 307 7.71 -0.59 15.79
N LEU A 308 7.52 -0.13 17.04
CA LEU A 308 6.18 0.06 17.61
C LEU A 308 5.35 1.03 16.77
N PHE A 309 5.94 2.16 16.36
CA PHE A 309 5.27 3.10 15.45
C PHE A 309 4.91 2.44 14.10
N LEU A 310 5.83 1.71 13.46
CA LEU A 310 5.56 1.07 12.17
C LEU A 310 4.39 0.06 12.25
N ARG A 311 4.19 -0.60 13.40
CA ARG A 311 3.04 -1.49 13.64
C ARG A 311 1.70 -0.75 13.68
N THR A 312 1.70 0.56 13.96
CA THR A 312 0.48 1.39 13.93
C THR A 312 0.00 1.73 12.51
N LEU A 313 0.83 1.45 11.49
CA LEU A 313 0.56 1.73 10.08
C LEU A 313 -0.26 0.62 9.39
N THR A 314 -0.56 -0.47 10.09
CA THR A 314 -1.43 -1.54 9.58
C THR A 314 -2.88 -1.10 9.66
N GLY A 315 -3.54 -1.10 8.51
CA GLY A 315 -4.97 -0.77 8.39
C GLY A 315 -5.87 -2.00 8.38
N GLU A 316 -7.10 -1.77 7.94
CA GLU A 316 -8.12 -2.80 7.84
C GLU A 316 -8.46 -3.12 6.38
N TRP A 317 -8.83 -4.37 6.12
CA TRP A 317 -9.44 -4.80 4.87
C TRP A 317 -10.66 -5.68 5.17
N ALA A 318 -11.74 -5.45 4.42
CA ALA A 318 -13.02 -6.14 4.63
C ALA A 318 -13.54 -6.07 6.09
N GLY A 319 -13.31 -4.93 6.77
CA GLY A 319 -13.72 -4.68 8.15
C GLY A 319 -12.93 -5.47 9.20
N LYS A 320 -11.74 -5.97 8.86
CA LYS A 320 -10.84 -6.68 9.77
C LYS A 320 -9.44 -6.08 9.70
N PRO A 321 -8.73 -6.01 10.84
CA PRO A 321 -7.30 -5.74 10.82
C PRO A 321 -6.56 -6.78 9.97
N LEU A 322 -5.56 -6.32 9.22
CA LEU A 322 -4.63 -7.17 8.47
C LEU A 322 -3.59 -7.84 9.38
#